data_AF-A0A9N7Y540-F1
#
_entry.id   AF-A0A9N7Y540-F1
#
_cell.length_a   1.000
_cell.length_b   1.000
_cell.length_c   1.000
_cell.angle_alpha   90.00
_cell.angle_beta   90.00
_cell.angle_gamma   90.00
#
_symmetry.space_group_name_H-M   'P 1'
#
loop_
_entity.id
_entity.type
_entity.pdbx_description
1 polymer ?
#
loop_
_entity_poly.entity_id
_entity_poly.type
_entity_poly.pdbx_seq_one_letter_code
_entity_poly.pdbx_strand_id
1 'polypeptide(L)'
;MSVMNTLTLELLFTILQERRVKLQPADAPHTDTSPGDSMASRSEVEFCCSICQEVFRDPVVLSCSHSFCKDCLKSWWKDKEVKECPLCKRRSSRSKPPGNLVLKNLCETFIQKRDQSSSYALCSQHSEKLRLFCLDHQQPVCLVCRDSEKHTEHRFSPIDEAAQQHKKQLQ
;
A
#
# COMPACT_ATOMS: atom_id res chain seq x y z
N MET A 1 30.17 -26.34 2.29
CA MET A 1 28.86 -25.87 2.78
C MET A 1 28.85 -24.34 2.97
N SER A 2 29.24 -23.53 1.97
CA SER A 2 29.71 -22.16 2.27
C SER A 2 29.52 -21.08 1.18
N VAL A 3 28.48 -21.16 0.33
CA VAL A 3 28.22 -20.06 -0.64
C VAL A 3 26.74 -19.71 -0.84
N MET A 4 25.79 -20.51 -0.33
CA MET A 4 24.35 -20.22 -0.43
C MET A 4 23.84 -19.25 0.65
N ASN A 5 24.53 -19.10 1.78
CA ASN A 5 24.14 -18.18 2.85
C ASN A 5 24.42 -16.71 2.52
N THR A 6 25.39 -16.42 1.64
CA THR A 6 25.71 -15.05 1.24
C THR A 6 24.66 -14.50 0.28
N LEU A 7 24.14 -15.31 -0.64
CA LEU A 7 23.14 -14.87 -1.61
C LEU A 7 21.77 -14.57 -0.97
N THR A 8 21.38 -15.29 0.08
CA THR A 8 20.14 -15.00 0.84
C THR A 8 20.28 -13.75 1.72
N LEU A 9 21.48 -13.49 2.25
CA LEU A 9 21.79 -12.28 3.01
C LEU A 9 21.94 -11.04 2.11
N GLU A 10 22.54 -11.16 0.92
CA GLU A 10 22.63 -10.05 -0.05
C GLU A 10 21.26 -9.68 -0.61
N LEU A 11 20.36 -10.65 -0.82
CA LEU A 11 18.98 -10.39 -1.23
C LEU A 11 18.19 -9.66 -0.14
N LEU A 12 18.35 -10.05 1.13
CA LEU A 12 17.83 -9.29 2.28
C LEU A 12 18.43 -7.87 2.36
N PHE A 13 19.74 -7.73 2.11
CA PHE A 13 20.40 -6.42 2.12
C PHE A 13 19.90 -5.50 0.99
N THR A 14 19.65 -6.07 -0.20
CA THR A 14 19.10 -5.36 -1.36
C THR A 14 17.66 -4.92 -1.13
N ILE A 15 16.83 -5.77 -0.51
CA ILE A 15 15.45 -5.44 -0.10
C ILE A 15 15.42 -4.28 0.92
N LEU A 16 16.51 -4.06 1.68
CA LEU A 16 16.59 -3.09 2.78
C LEU A 16 17.36 -1.78 2.45
N GLN A 17 18.11 -1.71 1.35
CA GLN A 17 19.01 -0.58 1.07
C GLN A 17 18.34 0.68 0.49
N GLU A 18 17.05 0.68 0.19
CA GLU A 18 16.36 1.92 -0.26
C GLU A 18 16.02 2.90 0.87
N ARG A 19 16.32 2.59 2.14
CA ARG A 19 16.15 3.53 3.28
C ARG A 19 17.29 4.53 3.40
N ARG A 20 17.50 5.37 2.38
CA ARG A 20 18.26 6.62 2.49
C ARG A 20 17.37 7.85 2.37
N VAL A 21 16.59 8.13 3.42
CA VAL A 21 16.31 9.51 3.84
C VAL A 21 16.32 9.56 5.37
N LYS A 22 17.27 10.31 5.92
CA LYS A 22 17.31 10.70 7.33
C LYS A 22 16.07 11.54 7.65
N LEU A 23 15.32 11.18 8.69
CA LEU A 23 14.54 12.16 9.46
C LEU A 23 14.80 11.92 10.95
N GLN A 24 15.43 12.92 11.56
CA GLN A 24 15.61 13.05 13.00
C GLN A 24 14.27 13.39 13.69
N PRO A 25 14.12 13.12 15.00
CA PRO A 25 12.88 13.32 15.72
C PRO A 25 12.71 14.79 16.16
N ALA A 26 11.49 15.32 16.06
CA ALA A 26 11.08 16.53 16.76
C ALA A 26 9.58 16.47 17.10
N ASP A 27 9.33 16.39 18.41
CA ASP A 27 8.24 16.96 19.21
C ASP A 27 6.77 16.63 18.88
N ALA A 28 6.19 15.79 19.74
CA ALA A 28 4.75 15.59 19.88
C ALA A 28 4.13 16.67 20.79
N PRO A 29 2.88 17.10 20.52
CA PRO A 29 1.99 17.56 21.57
C PRO A 29 0.92 16.49 21.86
N HIS A 30 0.81 16.17 23.14
CA HIS A 30 -0.31 15.44 23.73
C HIS A 30 -1.63 16.19 23.52
N THR A 31 -2.69 15.50 23.09
CA THR A 31 -4.05 15.77 23.57
C THR A 31 -4.85 14.48 23.67
N ASP A 32 -5.58 14.40 24.78
CA ASP A 32 -6.32 13.30 25.36
C ASP A 32 -7.78 13.33 24.84
N THR A 33 -8.34 12.20 24.37
CA THR A 33 -9.79 11.93 24.37
C THR A 33 -10.06 10.42 24.29
N SER A 34 -11.02 10.00 25.13
CA SER A 34 -11.44 8.66 25.58
C SER A 34 -11.84 7.59 24.54
N PRO A 35 -11.97 6.31 24.97
CA PRO A 35 -11.99 5.13 24.10
C PRO A 35 -13.41 4.63 23.80
N GLY A 36 -13.63 4.19 22.56
CA GLY A 36 -14.84 3.47 22.19
C GLY A 36 -15.17 3.62 20.72
N ASP A 37 -14.41 2.94 19.86
CA ASP A 37 -14.92 2.25 18.67
C ASP A 37 -13.77 1.48 18.01
N SER A 38 -14.00 0.20 17.76
CA SER A 38 -13.07 -0.77 17.19
C SER A 38 -12.35 -0.24 15.94
N MET A 39 -11.03 -0.09 16.07
CA MET A 39 -10.13 0.50 15.07
C MET A 39 -9.84 -0.47 13.91
N ALA A 40 -10.88 -0.83 13.16
CA ALA A 40 -10.74 -1.39 11.83
C ALA A 40 -10.82 -0.25 10.81
N SER A 41 -9.69 0.06 10.16
CA SER A 41 -9.63 0.51 8.77
C SER A 41 -10.55 1.67 8.33
N ARG A 42 -10.62 2.78 9.09
CA ARG A 42 -11.32 4.01 8.66
C ARG A 42 -10.62 4.79 7.52
N SER A 43 -9.49 4.31 6.99
CA SER A 43 -8.67 5.04 6.01
C SER A 43 -8.82 4.59 4.55
N GLU A 44 -9.38 3.42 4.26
CA GLU A 44 -9.34 2.87 2.89
C GLU A 44 -10.48 3.37 2.00
N VAL A 45 -11.67 3.60 2.58
CA VAL A 45 -12.87 4.03 1.84
C VAL A 45 -12.81 5.50 1.39
N GLU A 46 -11.93 6.31 1.98
CA GLU A 46 -11.82 7.75 1.71
C GLU A 46 -11.03 8.06 0.42
N PHE A 47 -10.25 7.10 -0.09
CA PHE A 47 -9.39 7.29 -1.26
C PHE A 47 -9.85 6.51 -2.51
N CYS A 48 -11.03 5.88 -2.47
CA CYS A 48 -11.52 5.05 -3.56
C CYS A 48 -12.56 5.76 -4.43
N CYS A 49 -12.45 5.55 -5.74
CA CYS A 49 -13.44 6.02 -6.70
C CYS A 49 -14.68 5.13 -6.67
N SER A 50 -15.86 5.72 -6.50
CA SER A 50 -17.12 4.96 -6.45
C SER A 50 -17.55 4.30 -7.77
N ILE A 51 -16.87 4.58 -8.90
CA ILE A 51 -17.13 3.89 -10.18
C ILE A 51 -16.30 2.62 -10.29
N CYS A 52 -14.98 2.71 -10.17
CA CYS A 52 -14.09 1.55 -10.33
C CYS A 52 -13.76 0.84 -9.02
N GLN A 53 -14.14 1.41 -7.87
CA GLN A 53 -13.89 0.91 -6.52
C GLN A 53 -12.38 0.78 -6.16
N GLU A 54 -11.53 1.39 -6.97
CA GLU A 54 -10.07 1.46 -6.78
C GLU A 54 -9.64 2.83 -6.24
N VAL A 55 -8.44 2.90 -5.68
CA VAL A 55 -7.81 4.17 -5.30
C VAL A 55 -7.81 5.13 -6.50
N PHE A 56 -8.11 6.42 -6.27
CA PHE A 56 -8.24 7.40 -7.34
C PHE A 56 -6.96 7.48 -8.21
N ARG A 57 -7.15 7.38 -9.53
CA ARG A 57 -6.14 7.68 -10.55
C ARG A 57 -6.54 8.95 -11.29
N ASP A 58 -5.67 9.96 -11.23
CA ASP A 58 -5.94 11.31 -11.73
C ASP A 58 -7.35 11.82 -11.37
N PRO A 59 -7.65 12.01 -10.07
CA PRO A 59 -8.97 12.42 -9.64
C PRO A 59 -9.35 13.78 -10.23
N VAL A 60 -10.61 13.89 -10.65
CA VAL A 60 -11.26 15.15 -11.05
C VAL A 60 -12.43 15.43 -10.10
N VAL A 61 -12.68 16.71 -9.82
CA VAL A 61 -13.74 17.14 -8.90
C VAL A 61 -14.86 17.87 -9.65
N LEU A 62 -16.10 17.47 -9.40
CA LEU A 62 -17.29 18.15 -9.94
C LEU A 62 -17.69 19.33 -9.07
N SER A 63 -18.56 20.22 -9.59
CA SER A 63 -19.13 21.35 -8.82
C SER A 63 -19.97 20.92 -7.62
N CYS A 64 -20.39 19.65 -7.57
CA CYS A 64 -21.03 19.05 -6.41
C CYS A 64 -20.04 18.48 -5.37
N SER A 65 -18.75 18.80 -5.49
CA SER A 65 -17.62 18.35 -4.64
C SER A 65 -17.32 16.84 -4.66
N HIS A 66 -18.07 16.03 -5.41
CA HIS A 66 -17.75 14.62 -5.62
C HIS A 66 -16.57 14.46 -6.59
N SER A 67 -15.68 13.50 -6.27
CA SER A 67 -14.49 13.19 -7.06
C SER A 67 -14.57 11.81 -7.70
N PHE A 68 -13.97 11.66 -8.87
CA PHE A 68 -13.91 10.43 -9.66
C PHE A 68 -12.56 10.35 -10.39
N CYS A 69 -12.09 9.15 -10.74
CA CYS A 69 -10.99 9.03 -11.69
C CYS A 69 -11.37 9.71 -13.01
N LYS A 70 -10.44 10.44 -13.63
CA LYS A 70 -10.67 11.15 -14.89
C LYS A 70 -11.26 10.24 -15.96
N ASP A 71 -10.72 9.05 -16.13
CA ASP A 71 -11.17 8.10 -17.15
C ASP A 71 -12.50 7.46 -16.80
N CYS A 72 -12.78 7.19 -15.52
CA CYS A 72 -14.07 6.68 -15.08
C CYS A 72 -15.19 7.69 -15.37
N LEU A 73 -14.95 8.97 -15.05
CA LEU A 73 -15.93 10.02 -15.36
C LEU A 73 -16.09 10.23 -16.86
N LYS A 74 -14.99 10.21 -17.62
CA LYS A 74 -15.02 10.33 -19.09
C LYS A 74 -15.83 9.20 -19.72
N SER A 75 -15.63 7.96 -19.27
CA SER A 75 -16.39 6.79 -19.73
C SER A 75 -17.87 6.94 -19.39
N TRP A 76 -18.19 7.33 -18.16
CA TRP A 76 -19.57 7.57 -17.71
C TRP A 76 -20.31 8.63 -18.56
N TRP A 77 -19.59 9.65 -19.04
CA TRP A 77 -20.16 10.73 -19.86
C TRP A 77 -20.14 10.47 -21.36
N LYS A 78 -19.54 9.38 -21.84
CA LYS A 78 -19.24 9.18 -23.27
C LYS A 78 -20.45 9.35 -24.17
N ASP A 79 -21.58 8.76 -23.80
CA ASP A 79 -22.80 8.72 -24.62
C ASP A 79 -23.96 9.51 -23.99
N LYS A 80 -23.64 10.44 -23.07
CA LYS A 80 -24.65 11.25 -22.38
C LYS A 80 -24.71 12.66 -22.94
N GLU A 81 -25.91 13.07 -23.35
CA GLU A 81 -26.20 14.46 -23.73
C GLU A 81 -26.03 15.41 -22.53
N VAL A 82 -26.53 14.97 -21.36
CA VAL A 82 -26.39 15.72 -20.10
C VAL A 82 -25.28 15.11 -19.24
N LYS A 83 -24.27 15.92 -18.95
CA LYS A 83 -23.16 15.54 -18.07
C LYS A 83 -23.56 15.70 -16.61
N GLU A 84 -23.77 14.59 -15.93
CA GLU A 84 -24.23 14.56 -14.53
C GLU A 84 -23.25 13.83 -13.63
N CYS A 85 -23.28 14.17 -12.35
CA CYS A 85 -22.56 13.45 -11.32
C CYS A 85 -23.06 12.00 -11.20
N PRO A 86 -22.18 10.99 -11.30
CA PRO A 86 -22.55 9.58 -11.09
C PRO A 86 -23.24 9.31 -9.75
N LEU A 87 -22.83 10.02 -8.68
CA LEU A 87 -23.31 9.82 -7.31
C LEU A 87 -24.64 10.54 -7.03
N CYS A 88 -24.67 11.87 -7.18
CA CYS A 88 -25.83 12.67 -6.77
C CYS A 88 -26.69 13.17 -7.93
N LYS A 89 -26.38 12.78 -9.18
CA LYS A 89 -27.07 13.17 -10.42
C LYS A 89 -27.12 14.67 -10.71
N ARG A 90 -26.49 15.52 -9.89
CA ARG A 90 -26.38 16.96 -10.17
C ARG A 90 -25.67 17.20 -11.50
N ARG A 91 -26.25 18.06 -12.35
CA ARG A 91 -25.66 18.48 -13.61
C ARG A 91 -24.30 19.14 -13.37
N SER A 92 -23.29 18.69 -14.11
CA SER A 92 -21.97 19.30 -14.12
C SER A 92 -22.02 20.64 -14.84
N SER A 93 -21.41 21.67 -14.24
CA SER A 93 -21.25 22.98 -14.88
C SER A 93 -20.14 23.00 -15.94
N ARG A 94 -19.26 21.99 -15.96
CA ARG A 94 -18.09 21.93 -16.84
C ARG A 94 -18.06 20.61 -17.61
N SER A 95 -17.77 20.70 -18.90
CA SER A 95 -17.54 19.55 -19.78
C SER A 95 -16.19 18.86 -19.52
N LYS A 96 -15.23 19.61 -18.96
CA LYS A 96 -13.90 19.18 -18.51
C LYS A 96 -13.67 19.70 -17.08
N PRO A 97 -13.97 18.89 -16.05
CA PRO A 97 -13.75 19.26 -14.66
C PRO A 97 -12.25 19.40 -14.35
N PRO A 98 -11.89 20.26 -13.39
CA PRO A 98 -10.50 20.41 -12.96
C PRO A 98 -10.02 19.15 -12.23
N GLY A 99 -8.71 18.88 -12.32
CA GLY A 99 -8.07 17.86 -11.51
C GLY A 99 -8.02 18.27 -10.03
N ASN A 100 -8.13 17.30 -9.14
CA ASN A 100 -7.97 17.48 -7.70
C ASN A 100 -6.56 17.05 -7.28
N LEU A 101 -5.59 17.96 -7.41
CA LEU A 101 -4.18 17.68 -7.11
C LEU A 101 -3.95 17.29 -5.65
N VAL A 102 -4.71 17.88 -4.72
CA VAL A 102 -4.62 17.52 -3.30
C VAL A 102 -5.01 16.06 -3.09
N LEU A 103 -6.15 15.63 -3.63
CA LEU A 103 -6.59 14.24 -3.53
C LEU A 103 -5.62 13.29 -4.25
N LYS A 104 -5.07 13.70 -5.40
CA LYS A 104 -4.04 12.93 -6.11
C LYS A 104 -2.82 12.68 -5.23
N ASN A 105 -2.25 13.73 -4.64
CA ASN A 105 -1.06 13.63 -3.79
C ASN A 105 -1.32 12.76 -2.54
N LEU A 106 -2.52 12.85 -1.95
CA LEU A 106 -2.91 12.01 -0.83
C LEU A 106 -3.01 10.53 -1.23
N CYS A 107 -3.64 10.24 -2.38
CA CYS A 107 -3.73 8.89 -2.93
C CYS A 107 -2.35 8.31 -3.25
N GLU A 108 -1.46 9.11 -3.85
CA GLU A 108 -0.08 8.70 -4.13
C GLU A 108 0.69 8.40 -2.84
N THR A 109 0.54 9.23 -1.80
CA THR A 109 1.16 8.97 -0.49
C THR A 109 0.60 7.72 0.16
N PHE A 110 -0.72 7.48 0.04
CA PHE A 110 -1.37 6.28 0.54
C PHE A 110 -0.85 5.01 -0.17
N ILE A 111 -0.75 5.05 -1.50
CA ILE A 111 -0.19 3.96 -2.31
C ILE A 111 1.28 3.75 -1.93
N GLN A 112 2.09 4.80 -1.83
CA GLN A 112 3.50 4.69 -1.43
C GLN A 112 3.68 4.10 -0.04
N LYS A 113 2.81 4.40 0.93
CA LYS A 113 2.88 3.77 2.26
C LYS A 113 2.51 2.29 2.19
N ARG A 114 1.53 1.92 1.35
CA ARG A 114 1.19 0.51 1.07
C ARG A 114 2.31 -0.19 0.29
N ASP A 115 3.03 0.54 -0.56
CA ASP A 115 4.12 0.02 -1.38
C ASP A 115 5.48 0.02 -0.69
N GLN A 116 5.68 0.85 0.32
CA GLN A 116 6.77 0.70 1.29
C GLN A 116 6.55 -0.52 2.19
N SER A 117 5.30 -1.00 2.31
CA SER A 117 4.98 -2.38 2.72
C SER A 117 4.89 -3.36 1.52
N SER A 118 5.47 -3.02 0.37
CA SER A 118 5.49 -3.82 -0.86
C SER A 118 6.85 -3.85 -1.56
N SER A 119 7.91 -3.25 -0.99
CA SER A 119 9.29 -3.49 -1.45
C SER A 119 9.76 -4.92 -1.16
N TYR A 120 8.85 -5.78 -0.70
CA TYR A 120 9.07 -7.20 -0.53
C TYR A 120 9.15 -7.89 -1.90
N ALA A 121 10.23 -8.64 -2.11
CA ALA A 121 10.35 -9.55 -3.24
C ALA A 121 9.12 -10.49 -3.32
N LEU A 122 8.77 -10.90 -4.54
CA LEU A 122 7.67 -11.84 -4.77
C LEU A 122 8.18 -13.29 -4.64
N CYS A 123 7.32 -14.15 -4.12
CA CYS A 123 7.55 -15.59 -4.12
C CYS A 123 7.51 -16.11 -5.56
N SER A 124 8.57 -16.77 -6.01
CA SER A 124 8.66 -17.33 -7.37
C SER A 124 7.64 -18.43 -7.66
N GLN A 125 7.14 -19.11 -6.61
CA GLN A 125 6.21 -20.23 -6.75
C GLN A 125 4.74 -19.78 -6.77
N HIS A 126 4.42 -18.70 -6.05
CA HIS A 126 3.02 -18.28 -5.83
C HIS A 126 2.72 -16.88 -6.37
N SER A 127 3.74 -16.15 -6.83
CA SER A 127 3.65 -14.74 -7.23
C SER A 127 3.10 -13.81 -6.13
N GLU A 128 3.17 -14.27 -4.88
CA GLU A 128 2.69 -13.56 -3.68
C GLU A 128 3.82 -12.83 -2.96
N LYS A 129 3.49 -11.73 -2.26
CA LYS A 129 4.49 -10.95 -1.51
C LYS A 129 5.14 -11.79 -0.42
N LEU A 130 6.46 -11.78 -0.34
CA LEU A 130 7.22 -12.43 0.73
C LEU A 130 7.09 -11.60 2.02
N ARG A 131 6.26 -12.04 2.96
CA ARG A 131 5.98 -11.30 4.21
C ARG A 131 6.64 -11.89 5.44
N LEU A 132 7.03 -13.16 5.37
CA LEU A 132 7.56 -13.90 6.50
C LEU A 132 8.98 -14.36 6.20
N PHE A 133 9.74 -14.59 7.25
CA PHE A 133 11.02 -15.29 7.19
C PHE A 133 10.88 -16.60 7.96
N CYS A 134 11.11 -17.72 7.29
CA CYS A 134 11.17 -19.03 7.95
C CYS A 134 12.52 -19.15 8.64
N LEU A 135 12.50 -19.28 9.97
CA LEU A 135 13.71 -19.32 10.79
C LEU A 135 14.48 -20.64 10.62
N ASP A 136 13.76 -21.74 10.38
CA ASP A 136 14.35 -23.08 10.20
C ASP A 136 15.04 -23.22 8.85
N HIS A 137 14.40 -22.73 7.78
CA HIS A 137 14.95 -22.77 6.42
C HIS A 137 15.78 -21.54 6.05
N GLN A 138 15.83 -20.54 6.92
CA GLN A 138 16.53 -19.26 6.71
C GLN A 138 16.23 -18.60 5.36
N GLN A 139 14.95 -18.54 5.00
CA GLN A 139 14.52 -17.97 3.72
C GLN A 139 13.22 -17.18 3.85
N PRO A 140 13.04 -16.13 3.03
CA PRO A 140 11.78 -15.42 2.95
C PRO A 140 10.70 -16.28 2.29
N VAL A 141 9.48 -16.22 2.81
CA VAL A 141 8.33 -16.98 2.33
C VAL A 141 7.06 -16.13 2.27
N CYS A 142 6.14 -16.46 1.37
CA CYS A 142 4.81 -15.87 1.34
C CYS A 142 3.87 -16.61 2.29
N LEU A 143 2.66 -16.07 2.48
CA LEU A 143 1.66 -16.71 3.36
C LEU A 143 1.22 -18.09 2.86
N VAL A 144 1.19 -18.31 1.54
CA VAL A 144 0.87 -19.62 0.96
C VAL A 144 1.95 -20.65 1.28
N CYS A 145 3.24 -20.27 1.19
CA CYS A 145 4.34 -21.15 1.56
C CYS A 145 4.31 -21.57 3.04
N ARG A 146 3.88 -20.68 3.95
CA ARG A 146 3.77 -20.98 5.38
C ARG A 146 2.84 -22.17 5.63
N ASP A 147 1.71 -22.20 4.93
CA ASP A 147 0.67 -23.20 5.11
C ASP A 147 0.88 -24.45 4.23
N SER A 148 1.97 -24.49 3.47
CA SER A 148 2.35 -25.65 2.66
C SER A 148 2.97 -26.77 3.51
N GLU A 149 2.88 -28.01 3.03
CA GLU A 149 3.53 -29.18 3.65
C GLU A 149 5.02 -28.93 3.90
N LYS A 150 5.68 -28.19 3.00
CA LYS A 150 7.11 -27.87 3.09
C LYS A 150 7.48 -27.06 4.34
N HIS A 151 6.56 -26.30 4.91
CA HIS A 151 6.83 -25.48 6.10
C HIS A 151 5.86 -25.77 7.26
N THR A 152 5.31 -26.98 7.29
CA THR A 152 4.46 -27.44 8.38
C THR A 152 5.29 -27.52 9.67
N GLU A 153 4.77 -26.95 10.76
CA GLU A 153 5.42 -26.84 12.09
C GLU A 153 6.69 -25.98 12.17
N HIS A 154 7.01 -25.20 11.13
CA HIS A 154 8.18 -24.32 11.16
C HIS A 154 7.90 -23.04 11.95
N ARG A 155 8.97 -22.40 12.39
CA ARG A 155 8.92 -21.10 13.06
C ARG A 155 9.13 -19.98 12.05
N PHE A 156 8.38 -18.91 12.24
CA PHE A 156 8.41 -17.75 11.37
C PHE A 156 8.52 -16.47 12.18
N SER A 157 9.12 -15.46 11.57
CA SER A 157 9.01 -14.07 12.01
C SER A 157 8.57 -13.19 10.84
N PRO A 158 7.95 -12.03 11.11
CA PRO A 158 7.79 -11.00 10.10
C PRO A 158 9.14 -10.64 9.48
N ILE A 159 9.17 -10.47 8.16
CA ILE A 159 10.42 -10.21 7.43
C ILE A 159 11.13 -8.94 7.91
N ASP A 160 10.38 -7.92 8.35
CA ASP A 160 10.93 -6.67 8.91
C ASP A 160 11.62 -6.88 10.27
N GLU A 161 11.13 -7.81 11.09
CA GLU A 161 11.74 -8.12 12.39
C GLU A 161 13.03 -8.91 12.21
N ALA A 162 13.02 -9.91 11.32
CA ALA A 162 14.22 -10.67 10.95
C ALA A 162 15.31 -9.73 10.41
N ALA A 163 14.93 -8.79 9.54
CA ALA A 163 15.82 -7.77 8.99
C ALA A 163 16.46 -6.89 10.09
N GLN A 164 15.69 -6.45 11.09
CA GLN A 164 16.20 -5.64 12.20
C GLN A 164 17.18 -6.41 13.10
N GLN A 165 16.92 -7.69 13.35
CA GLN A 165 17.78 -8.52 14.18
C GLN A 165 19.15 -8.74 13.53
N HIS A 166 19.19 -8.96 12.21
CA HIS A 166 20.45 -9.06 11.45
C HIS A 166 21.23 -7.74 11.42
N LYS A 167 20.54 -6.59 11.34
CA LYS A 167 21.20 -5.27 11.38
C LYS A 167 21.98 -5.02 12.68
N LYS A 168 21.49 -5.55 13.81
CA LYS A 168 22.17 -5.43 15.12
C LYS A 168 23.38 -6.33 15.28
N GLN A 169 23.48 -7.41 14.50
CA GLN A 169 24.61 -8.36 14.54
C GLN A 169 25.77 -7.95 13.62
N LEU A 170 25.55 -6.98 12.72
CA LEU A 170 26.53 -6.44 11.78
C LEU A 170 27.10 -5.07 12.22
N GLN A 171 26.79 -4.64 13.45
CA GLN A 171 27.40 -3.49 14.14
C GLN A 171 28.33 -4.00 15.23
#